data_AF-A0A661UIA8-F1
#
_entry.id   AF-A0A661UIA8-F1
#
_cell.length_a   1.000
_cell.length_b   1.000
_cell.length_c   1.000
_cell.angle_alpha   90.00
_cell.angle_beta   90.00
_cell.angle_gamma   90.00
#
_symmetry.space_group_name_H-M   'P 1'
#
loop_
_entity.id
_entity.type
_entity.pdbx_description
1 polymer ?
#
loop_
_entity_poly.entity_id
_entity_poly.type
_entity_poly.pdbx_seq_one_letter_code
_entity_poly.pdbx_strand_id
1 'polypeptide(L)'
;MVGYMKKIFFIIFVIGTFFGWAETSADLSSRIVIDGNSSDFTQDENILVDSLGNLLELPNDSRWGEYNDVRQIKVTWDENNLYVAVDACSWDNNVMLFLDIYDDYGVWDMQELNTWKRAFKFYNLNPDFFLATWDTNNNPQFWKMREGSSLQADEVTIEDFSTFDTGNLDR
;
A
#
# COMPACT_ATOMS: atom_id res chain seq x y z
N MET A 1 -4.50 -60.72 -46.02
CA MET A 1 -5.25 -59.70 -45.26
C MET A 1 -4.26 -59.04 -44.30
N VAL A 2 -3.69 -57.90 -44.67
CA VAL A 2 -2.65 -57.20 -43.89
C VAL A 2 -3.34 -56.08 -43.12
N GLY A 3 -3.36 -56.19 -41.79
CA GLY A 3 -3.98 -55.19 -40.91
C GLY A 3 -3.06 -53.99 -40.72
N TYR A 4 -3.53 -52.81 -41.11
CA TYR A 4 -2.85 -51.54 -40.85
C TYR A 4 -2.97 -51.17 -39.36
N MET A 5 -1.85 -51.20 -38.63
CA MET A 5 -1.73 -50.59 -37.30
C MET A 5 -1.70 -49.06 -37.44
N LYS A 6 -2.78 -48.37 -37.01
CA LYS A 6 -2.76 -46.92 -36.82
C LYS A 6 -1.96 -46.61 -35.55
N LYS A 7 -0.76 -46.05 -35.71
CA LYS A 7 -0.01 -45.43 -34.61
C LYS A 7 -0.68 -44.10 -34.25
N ILE A 8 -1.34 -44.05 -33.10
CA ILE A 8 -1.86 -42.81 -32.52
C ILE A 8 -0.69 -42.12 -31.81
N PHE A 9 -0.25 -40.98 -32.33
CA PHE A 9 0.65 -40.07 -31.61
C PHE A 9 -0.20 -39.22 -30.66
N PHE A 10 0.04 -39.34 -29.36
CA PHE A 10 -0.50 -38.42 -28.36
C PHE A 10 0.43 -37.22 -28.28
N ILE A 11 0.00 -36.06 -28.78
CA ILE A 11 0.68 -34.79 -28.56
C ILE A 11 -0.01 -34.15 -27.35
N ILE A 12 0.66 -34.15 -26.19
CA ILE A 12 0.22 -33.40 -25.01
C ILE A 12 0.75 -31.97 -25.19
N PHE A 13 -0.16 -31.05 -25.50
CA PHE A 13 0.13 -29.62 -25.57
C PHE A 13 -0.12 -29.04 -24.16
N VAL A 14 0.94 -28.84 -23.38
CA VAL A 14 0.85 -28.16 -22.08
C VAL A 14 0.91 -26.66 -22.37
N ILE A 15 -0.26 -26.01 -22.36
CA ILE A 15 -0.33 -24.55 -22.36
C ILE A 15 -0.13 -24.10 -20.91
N GLY A 16 1.11 -23.80 -20.54
CA GLY A 16 1.42 -23.09 -19.31
C GLY A 16 1.12 -21.61 -19.52
N THR A 17 -0.07 -21.17 -19.16
CA THR A 17 -0.36 -19.73 -19.07
C THR A 17 0.16 -19.22 -17.73
N PHE A 18 1.40 -18.71 -17.73
CA PHE A 18 1.83 -17.79 -16.67
C PHE A 18 1.24 -16.43 -16.99
N PHE A 19 0.08 -16.16 -16.41
CA PHE A 19 -0.40 -14.80 -16.31
C PHE A 19 -0.25 -14.38 -14.85
N GLY A 20 0.68 -13.47 -14.58
CA GLY A 20 0.52 -12.58 -13.42
C GLY A 20 -0.53 -11.56 -13.81
N TRP A 21 -1.80 -11.85 -13.53
CA TRP A 21 -2.83 -10.82 -13.55
C TRP A 21 -2.76 -10.14 -12.19
N ALA A 22 -2.71 -8.82 -12.18
CA ALA A 22 -3.13 -8.12 -10.98
C ALA A 22 -4.58 -8.55 -10.69
N GLU A 23 -4.89 -8.90 -9.44
CA GLU A 23 -6.24 -9.27 -9.01
C GLU A 23 -7.15 -8.03 -8.91
N THR A 24 -7.11 -7.18 -9.93
CA THR A 24 -7.99 -6.01 -10.02
C THR A 24 -9.34 -6.44 -10.59
N SER A 25 -10.39 -5.83 -10.05
CA SER A 25 -11.78 -6.04 -10.42
C SER A 25 -12.47 -4.69 -10.44
N ALA A 26 -13.61 -4.60 -11.12
CA ALA A 26 -14.46 -3.41 -11.03
C ALA A 26 -14.98 -3.18 -9.60
N ASP A 27 -15.08 -4.26 -8.82
CA ASP A 27 -15.48 -4.25 -7.41
C ASP A 27 -14.60 -5.24 -6.65
N LEU A 28 -13.91 -4.75 -5.61
CA LEU A 28 -13.06 -5.55 -4.73
C LEU A 28 -13.67 -5.79 -3.34
N SER A 29 -14.88 -5.32 -3.08
CA SER A 29 -15.53 -5.40 -1.75
C SER A 29 -15.74 -6.82 -1.21
N SER A 30 -15.75 -7.84 -2.07
CA SER A 30 -15.81 -9.25 -1.65
C SER A 30 -14.46 -9.86 -1.28
N ARG A 31 -13.36 -9.20 -1.67
CA ARG A 31 -11.98 -9.63 -1.41
C ARG A 31 -11.36 -8.79 -0.30
N ILE A 32 -11.37 -7.47 -0.43
CA ILE A 32 -10.78 -6.55 0.53
C ILE A 32 -11.81 -6.23 1.62
N VAL A 33 -11.59 -6.76 2.82
CA VAL A 33 -12.42 -6.47 3.99
C VAL A 33 -11.70 -5.46 4.88
N ILE A 34 -12.41 -4.41 5.29
CA ILE A 34 -11.86 -3.39 6.20
C ILE A 34 -12.00 -3.85 7.64
N ASP A 35 -11.14 -4.78 8.07
CA ASP A 35 -11.12 -5.32 9.43
C ASP A 35 -9.80 -5.08 10.18
N GLY A 36 -8.81 -4.48 9.51
CA GLY A 36 -7.49 -4.17 10.06
C GLY A 36 -6.47 -5.29 9.82
N ASN A 37 -6.88 -6.42 9.25
CA ASN A 37 -5.98 -7.45 8.73
C ASN A 37 -5.71 -7.18 7.24
N SER A 38 -4.44 -7.24 6.85
CA SER A 38 -3.99 -6.93 5.49
C SER A 38 -3.71 -8.19 4.66
N SER A 39 -4.22 -9.37 5.08
CA SER A 39 -4.01 -10.66 4.39
C SER A 39 -4.78 -10.82 3.09
N ASP A 40 -5.79 -9.98 2.85
CA ASP A 40 -6.62 -10.01 1.63
C ASP A 40 -5.89 -9.48 0.39
N PHE A 41 -4.78 -8.77 0.61
CA PHE A 41 -3.91 -8.25 -0.44
C PHE A 41 -3.01 -9.34 -1.01
N THR A 42 -2.81 -9.31 -2.33
CA THR A 42 -1.91 -10.22 -3.04
C THR A 42 -0.48 -9.69 -3.10
N GLN A 43 0.45 -10.56 -3.49
CA GLN A 43 1.87 -10.24 -3.44
C GLN A 43 2.27 -9.07 -4.34
N ASP A 44 1.62 -8.91 -5.49
CA ASP A 44 1.84 -7.84 -6.46
C ASP A 44 1.23 -6.49 -6.02
N GLU A 45 0.43 -6.48 -4.95
CA GLU A 45 -0.12 -5.27 -4.33
C GLU A 45 0.79 -4.72 -3.22
N ASN A 46 1.87 -5.44 -2.89
CA ASN A 46 2.88 -4.99 -1.95
C ASN A 46 3.88 -4.02 -2.61
N ILE A 47 4.22 -2.93 -1.92
CA ILE A 47 5.12 -1.90 -2.42
C ILE A 47 6.58 -2.17 -2.04
N LEU A 48 6.83 -2.76 -0.86
CA LEU A 48 8.18 -2.92 -0.32
C LEU A 48 8.83 -4.26 -0.69
N VAL A 49 8.14 -5.14 -1.43
CA VAL A 49 8.71 -6.41 -1.90
C VAL A 49 8.56 -6.58 -3.40
N ASP A 50 9.45 -7.34 -4.02
CA ASP A 50 9.32 -7.74 -5.42
C ASP A 50 8.33 -8.92 -5.60
N SER A 51 8.08 -9.28 -6.87
CA SER A 51 7.22 -10.42 -7.24
C SER A 51 7.71 -11.78 -6.71
N LEU A 52 8.95 -11.88 -6.22
CA LEU A 52 9.51 -13.08 -5.60
C LEU A 52 9.47 -13.01 -4.06
N GLY A 53 9.04 -11.87 -3.49
CA GLY A 53 8.91 -11.64 -2.06
C GLY A 53 10.19 -11.12 -1.42
N ASN A 54 11.18 -10.71 -2.22
CA ASN A 54 12.39 -10.09 -1.69
C ASN A 54 12.11 -8.64 -1.32
N LEU A 55 12.57 -8.23 -0.14
CA LEU A 55 12.48 -6.84 0.32
C LEU A 55 13.28 -5.92 -0.63
N LEU A 56 12.63 -4.86 -1.11
CA LEU A 56 13.19 -3.84 -1.99
C LEU A 56 13.94 -2.76 -1.21
N GLU A 57 13.55 -2.51 0.04
CA GLU A 57 14.24 -1.61 0.95
C GLU A 57 15.35 -2.32 1.74
N LEU A 58 16.25 -1.54 2.32
CA LEU A 58 17.23 -2.08 3.26
C LEU A 58 16.51 -2.48 4.57
N PRO A 59 16.91 -3.58 5.24
CA PRO A 59 16.21 -4.09 6.44
C PRO A 59 16.11 -3.15 7.66
N ASN A 60 16.68 -1.95 7.63
CA ASN A 60 16.56 -0.97 8.69
C ASN A 60 16.33 0.45 8.14
N ASP A 61 15.76 0.58 6.93
CA ASP A 61 15.55 1.90 6.32
C ASP A 61 14.50 2.71 7.11
N SER A 62 13.35 2.10 7.40
CA SER A 62 12.28 2.70 8.21
C SER A 62 12.44 2.48 9.71
N ARG A 63 13.38 1.62 10.13
CA ARG A 63 13.52 1.19 11.53
C ARG A 63 14.12 2.26 12.43
N TRP A 64 13.45 2.55 13.53
CA TRP A 64 13.95 3.44 14.59
C TRP A 64 13.78 2.83 15.98
N GLY A 65 14.88 2.39 16.57
CA GLY A 65 14.85 1.68 17.85
C GLY A 65 14.24 0.28 17.74
N GLU A 66 13.54 -0.15 18.80
CA GLU A 66 12.94 -1.49 18.87
C GLU A 66 11.49 -1.51 18.38
N TYR A 67 10.74 -0.43 18.61
CA TYR A 67 9.28 -0.38 18.47
C TYR A 67 8.80 0.58 17.37
N ASN A 68 9.66 0.87 16.38
CA ASN A 68 9.26 1.63 15.20
C ASN A 68 9.84 1.00 13.93
N ASP A 69 8.98 0.61 13.01
CA ASP A 69 9.35 0.02 11.72
C ASP A 69 8.12 -0.02 10.80
N VAL A 70 8.27 0.33 9.53
CA VAL A 70 7.24 0.08 8.51
C VAL A 70 7.61 -1.23 7.82
N ARG A 71 6.78 -2.26 7.94
CA ARG A 71 7.05 -3.61 7.39
C ARG A 71 6.58 -3.77 5.97
N GLN A 72 5.42 -3.21 5.66
CA GLN A 72 4.82 -3.30 4.35
C GLN A 72 3.85 -2.16 4.12
N ILE A 73 3.78 -1.70 2.87
CA ILE A 73 2.71 -0.85 2.37
C ILE A 73 2.03 -1.66 1.26
N LYS A 74 0.70 -1.79 1.32
CA LYS A 74 -0.08 -2.52 0.34
C LYS A 74 -1.14 -1.61 -0.25
N VAL A 75 -1.27 -1.63 -1.56
CA VAL A 75 -2.18 -0.74 -2.30
C VAL A 75 -2.87 -1.51 -3.41
N THR A 76 -4.18 -1.38 -3.47
CA THR A 76 -5.01 -1.85 -4.59
C THR A 76 -6.19 -0.92 -4.80
N TRP A 77 -6.93 -1.07 -5.89
CA TRP A 77 -8.05 -0.19 -6.20
C TRP A 77 -9.10 -0.91 -7.06
N ASP A 78 -10.34 -0.41 -6.98
CA ASP A 78 -11.43 -0.77 -7.87
C ASP A 78 -12.01 0.48 -8.55
N GLU A 79 -13.22 0.41 -9.13
CA GLU A 79 -13.83 1.56 -9.80
C GLU A 79 -14.14 2.73 -8.86
N ASN A 80 -14.33 2.48 -7.57
CA ASN A 80 -14.85 3.45 -6.62
C ASN A 80 -13.87 3.76 -5.47
N ASN A 81 -12.96 2.83 -5.15
CA ASN A 81 -12.16 2.89 -3.93
C ASN A 81 -10.68 2.65 -4.20
N LEU A 82 -9.84 3.38 -3.46
CA LEU A 82 -8.44 3.07 -3.24
C LEU A 82 -8.32 2.39 -1.87
N TYR A 83 -7.78 1.17 -1.86
CA TYR A 83 -7.54 0.39 -0.66
C TYR A 83 -6.07 0.49 -0.27
N VAL A 84 -5.81 0.85 0.99
CA VAL A 84 -4.46 1.02 1.51
C VAL A 84 -4.34 0.28 2.83
N ALA A 85 -3.29 -0.52 2.98
CA ALA A 85 -2.87 -1.07 4.27
C ALA A 85 -1.41 -0.70 4.54
N VAL A 86 -1.12 -0.33 5.79
CA VAL A 86 0.24 -0.09 6.26
C VAL A 86 0.49 -0.99 7.47
N ASP A 87 1.32 -2.00 7.27
CA ASP A 87 1.74 -2.90 8.34
C ASP A 87 2.95 -2.25 9.03
N ALA A 88 2.78 -1.74 10.24
CA ALA A 88 3.83 -1.00 10.94
C ALA A 88 3.77 -1.17 12.46
N CYS A 89 4.93 -1.00 13.10
CA CYS A 89 5.04 -0.73 14.52
C CYS A 89 5.39 0.76 14.67
N SER A 90 4.66 1.50 15.51
CA SER A 90 4.82 2.96 15.63
C SER A 90 4.65 3.45 17.08
N TRP A 91 5.29 2.77 18.03
CA TRP A 91 5.16 3.10 19.45
C TRP A 91 5.65 4.52 19.76
N ASP A 92 4.81 5.32 20.43
CA ASP A 92 5.01 6.75 20.71
C ASP A 92 5.41 7.58 19.47
N ASN A 93 4.90 7.19 18.29
CA ASN A 93 5.25 7.81 17.02
C ASN A 93 4.06 7.80 16.04
N ASN A 94 4.29 8.28 14.83
CA ASN A 94 3.27 8.47 13.81
C ASN A 94 3.63 7.68 12.55
N VAL A 95 2.61 7.17 11.86
CA VAL A 95 2.74 6.63 10.51
C VAL A 95 2.13 7.65 9.56
N MET A 96 2.88 8.01 8.50
CA MET A 96 2.41 8.91 7.45
C MET A 96 2.71 8.28 6.10
N LEU A 97 1.69 8.20 5.24
CA LEU A 97 1.81 7.79 3.84
C LEU A 97 1.49 9.00 2.97
N PHE A 98 2.46 9.41 2.15
CA PHE A 98 2.31 10.49 1.18
C PHE A 98 1.96 9.91 -0.19
N LEU A 99 0.98 10.52 -0.87
CA LEU A 99 0.52 10.13 -2.19
C LEU A 99 0.71 11.30 -3.16
N ASP A 100 1.40 11.02 -4.25
CA ASP A 100 1.64 11.93 -5.38
C ASP A 100 1.04 11.25 -6.60
N ILE A 101 -0.10 11.78 -7.08
CA ILE A 101 -0.91 11.22 -8.15
C ILE A 101 -0.96 12.14 -9.38
N TYR A 102 -0.61 13.42 -9.24
CA TYR A 102 -0.62 14.41 -10.30
C TYR A 102 0.78 15.00 -10.49
N ASP A 103 1.32 14.89 -11.71
CA ASP A 103 2.65 15.37 -12.06
C ASP A 103 2.92 16.87 -11.73
N ASP A 104 1.87 17.70 -11.73
CA ASP A 104 1.96 19.16 -11.62
C ASP A 104 1.24 19.73 -10.37
N TYR A 105 0.80 18.89 -9.41
CA TYR A 105 0.10 19.35 -8.19
C TYR A 105 0.93 19.03 -6.93
N GLY A 106 0.39 19.36 -5.75
CA GLY A 106 0.98 19.00 -4.47
C GLY A 106 1.86 20.08 -3.83
N VAL A 107 2.72 19.67 -2.90
CA VAL A 107 3.55 20.58 -2.10
C VAL A 107 5.02 20.17 -2.08
N TRP A 108 5.89 21.18 -1.96
CA TRP A 108 7.33 20.99 -1.84
C TRP A 108 7.77 20.75 -0.39
N ASP A 109 6.95 21.19 0.57
CA ASP A 109 7.24 21.08 1.98
C ASP A 109 5.97 21.17 2.85
N MET A 110 6.11 20.72 4.09
CA MET A 110 5.13 20.86 5.17
C MET A 110 5.83 21.43 6.40
N GLN A 111 6.44 22.62 6.28
CA GLN A 111 7.23 23.20 7.36
C GLN A 111 6.39 23.94 8.42
N GLU A 112 5.16 24.36 8.07
CA GLU A 112 4.40 25.32 8.88
C GLU A 112 2.98 24.85 9.25
N LEU A 113 2.63 23.58 9.02
CA LEU A 113 1.31 23.06 9.39
C LEU A 113 1.10 23.14 10.91
N ASN A 114 0.18 24.00 11.35
CA ASN A 114 -0.17 24.15 12.78
C ASN A 114 -0.59 22.83 13.45
N THR A 115 -1.08 21.87 12.66
CA THR A 115 -1.54 20.55 13.11
C THR A 115 -0.39 19.53 13.27
N TRP A 116 0.78 19.76 12.65
CA TRP A 116 1.88 18.81 12.59
C TRP A 116 3.20 19.42 13.08
N LYS A 117 3.80 18.81 14.12
CA LYS A 117 5.04 19.33 14.73
C LYS A 117 6.32 19.03 13.95
N ARG A 118 6.28 18.12 12.97
CA ARG A 118 7.45 17.77 12.14
C ARG A 118 7.39 18.51 10.82
N ALA A 119 8.48 19.20 10.50
CA ALA A 119 8.70 19.82 9.21
C ALA A 119 9.18 18.77 8.20
N PHE A 120 8.50 18.66 7.06
CA PHE A 120 8.91 17.81 5.95
C PHE A 120 9.37 18.67 4.78
N LYS A 121 10.37 18.19 4.04
CA LYS A 121 10.76 18.72 2.75
C LYS A 121 10.89 17.57 1.78
N PHE A 122 10.18 17.66 0.66
CA PHE A 122 10.15 16.60 -0.33
C PHE A 122 11.15 16.88 -1.45
N TYR A 123 11.73 15.81 -1.99
CA TYR A 123 12.67 15.87 -3.10
C TYR A 123 12.25 14.80 -4.12
N ASN A 124 12.01 15.22 -5.36
CA ASN A 124 11.52 14.36 -6.44
C ASN A 124 10.14 13.73 -6.19
N LEU A 125 9.35 14.34 -5.30
CA LEU A 125 7.99 13.97 -4.96
C LEU A 125 7.26 15.25 -4.56
N ASN A 126 6.01 15.38 -4.97
CA ASN A 126 5.13 16.49 -4.66
C ASN A 126 3.80 15.96 -4.13
N PRO A 127 3.71 15.60 -2.84
CA PRO A 127 2.50 14.96 -2.33
C PRO A 127 1.25 15.82 -2.51
N ASP A 128 0.24 15.21 -3.11
CA ASP A 128 -1.10 15.76 -3.28
C ASP A 128 -1.98 15.43 -2.08
N PHE A 129 -1.74 14.27 -1.49
CA PHE A 129 -2.46 13.79 -0.31
C PHE A 129 -1.50 13.17 0.70
N PHE A 130 -1.99 13.04 1.93
CA PHE A 130 -1.37 12.16 2.90
C PHE A 130 -2.41 11.47 3.78
N LEU A 131 -2.15 10.21 4.10
CA LEU A 131 -2.81 9.47 5.17
C LEU A 131 -1.91 9.49 6.40
N ALA A 132 -2.47 9.70 7.57
CA ALA A 132 -1.70 9.69 8.81
C ALA A 132 -2.46 9.11 9.99
N THR A 133 -1.72 8.39 10.84
CA THR A 133 -2.14 7.99 12.19
C THR A 133 -1.09 8.48 13.19
N TRP A 134 -1.45 8.59 14.46
CA TRP A 134 -0.52 9.05 15.50
C TRP A 134 -0.75 8.32 16.80
N ASP A 135 0.31 8.10 17.60
CA ASP A 135 0.27 7.85 19.05
C ASP A 135 -1.03 7.25 19.60
N THR A 136 -1.20 5.93 19.49
CA THR A 136 -2.39 5.17 19.95
C THR A 136 -3.74 5.58 19.35
N ASN A 137 -3.77 6.61 18.49
CA ASN A 137 -4.92 6.96 17.68
C ASN A 137 -5.01 5.98 16.50
N ASN A 138 -5.93 5.05 16.69
CA ASN A 138 -6.31 4.05 15.72
C ASN A 138 -7.28 4.58 14.64
N ASN A 139 -7.58 5.88 14.63
CA ASN A 139 -8.37 6.52 13.59
C ASN A 139 -7.43 7.26 12.61
N PRO A 140 -7.16 6.70 11.42
CA PRO A 140 -6.40 7.38 10.39
C PRO A 140 -7.15 8.63 9.92
N GLN A 141 -6.39 9.64 9.52
CA GLN A 141 -6.94 10.78 8.79
C GLN A 141 -6.39 10.84 7.39
N PHE A 142 -7.21 11.31 6.46
CA PHE A 142 -6.83 11.53 5.08
C PHE A 142 -6.94 13.01 4.76
N TRP A 143 -5.92 13.56 4.13
CA TRP A 143 -5.79 14.99 3.89
C TRP A 143 -5.39 15.23 2.44
N LYS A 144 -6.01 16.24 1.82
CA LYS A 144 -5.61 16.79 0.52
C LYS A 144 -4.81 18.07 0.74
N MET A 145 -3.63 18.15 0.15
CA MET A 145 -2.81 19.34 0.18
C MET A 145 -3.39 20.42 -0.74
N ARG A 146 -3.29 21.69 -0.34
CA ARG A 146 -3.61 22.83 -1.21
C ARG A 146 -2.37 23.25 -1.98
N GLU A 147 -2.48 23.37 -3.31
CA GLU A 147 -1.39 23.76 -4.19
C GLU A 147 -0.66 25.01 -3.70
N GLY A 148 0.68 24.94 -3.67
CA GLY A 148 1.52 26.06 -3.26
C GLY A 148 1.38 26.47 -1.78
N SER A 149 0.65 25.72 -0.96
CA SER A 149 0.49 25.98 0.47
C SER A 149 1.29 25.01 1.32
N SER A 150 2.23 25.52 2.12
CA SER A 150 2.88 24.77 3.21
C SER A 150 2.06 24.78 4.52
N LEU A 151 0.86 25.39 4.49
CA LEU A 151 0.10 25.82 5.68
C LEU A 151 -1.31 25.22 5.75
N GLN A 152 -1.87 24.72 4.64
CA GLN A 152 -3.27 24.35 4.55
C GLN A 152 -3.45 23.01 3.84
N ALA A 153 -4.20 22.12 4.49
CA ALA A 153 -4.71 20.88 3.93
C ALA A 153 -6.20 20.76 4.28
N ASP A 154 -6.96 20.12 3.40
CA ASP A 154 -8.38 19.85 3.59
C ASP A 154 -8.56 18.37 3.97
N GLU A 155 -9.26 18.09 5.07
CA GLU A 155 -9.56 16.72 5.47
C GLU A 155 -10.51 16.10 4.43
N VAL A 156 -10.18 14.90 4.00
CA VAL A 156 -10.94 14.11 3.05
C VAL A 156 -11.62 12.99 3.82
N THR A 157 -12.86 12.68 3.46
CA THR A 157 -13.61 11.58 4.07
C THR A 157 -12.97 10.24 3.72
N ILE A 158 -12.78 9.40 4.73
CA ILE A 158 -12.45 7.99 4.58
C ILE A 158 -13.77 7.22 4.62
N GLU A 159 -14.04 6.40 3.61
CA GLU A 159 -15.27 5.58 3.53
C GLU A 159 -15.35 4.58 4.68
N ASP A 160 -14.25 3.87 4.96
CA ASP A 160 -14.15 2.94 6.09
C ASP A 160 -12.68 2.76 6.52
N PHE A 161 -12.46 2.41 7.78
CA PHE A 161 -11.13 2.10 8.32
C PHE A 161 -11.21 1.11 9.49
N SER A 162 -10.14 0.34 9.66
CA SER A 162 -9.95 -0.46 10.87
C SER A 162 -8.46 -0.59 11.17
N THR A 163 -8.15 -0.81 12.45
CA THR A 163 -6.80 -1.10 12.92
C THR A 163 -6.81 -2.36 13.74
N PHE A 164 -5.84 -3.24 13.51
CA PHE A 164 -5.65 -4.43 14.31
C PHE A 164 -4.28 -4.40 14.98
N ASP A 165 -4.28 -4.30 16.30
CA ASP A 165 -3.04 -4.35 17.09
C ASP A 165 -2.62 -5.81 17.28
N THR A 166 -1.57 -6.21 16.57
CA THR A 166 -0.95 -7.54 16.71
C THR A 166 0.07 -7.60 17.86
N GLY A 167 0.27 -6.52 18.61
CA GLY A 167 1.35 -6.35 19.57
C GLY A 167 2.67 -6.00 18.86
N ASN A 168 3.76 -6.63 19.28
CA ASN A 168 4.98 -6.58 18.49
C ASN A 168 4.74 -7.39 17.21
N LEU A 169 4.98 -6.78 16.05
CA LEU A 169 5.08 -7.53 14.80
C LEU A 169 6.25 -8.52 14.97
N ASP A 170 5.92 -9.75 15.34
CA ASP A 170 6.88 -10.86 15.41
C ASP A 170 7.61 -10.91 14.06
N ARG A 171 8.94 -11.03 14.13
CA ARG A 171 9.79 -11.14 12.93
C ARG A 171 9.62 -12.47 12.23
#